data_AF-A0AAE0LT11-F1
#
_entry.id   AF-A0AAE0LT11-F1
#
_cell.length_a   1.000
_cell.length_b   1.000
_cell.length_c   1.000
_cell.angle_alpha   90.00
_cell.angle_beta   90.00
_cell.angle_gamma   90.00
#
_symmetry.space_group_name_H-M   'P 1'
#
loop_
_entity.id
_entity.type
_entity.pdbx_description
1 polymer ?
#
loop_
_entity_poly.entity_id
_entity_poly.type
_entity_poly.pdbx_seq_one_letter_code
_entity_poly.pdbx_strand_id
1 'polypeptide(L)'
;MHRSVESLKAKLKQFCRYAADDTLLMVYYHGHGAMDDDNELVFSSHDHPENAEWSKAAAAELYAALLSGDACTTHGRRDKYQELLKKYERYRPVSTLKWDAIRTPILSAPCDVLLVLDCCAAGGAGLRHLSWQPPAGAEAYTKHLFAACGFESSTSDDMTAALCEVLDEWVPPIPAGAVVPGLVTAKSEVGVMATAGRAGSGSRSRSRAASADAAAAAAVRDVGVGGEAGKGVVGGGAGGPVGGGQFLTTKRLHQLMEDKLQKRSVGSQPIFKQLLPQDPEQYITLPNLRNRDAGGELKMGERRGRRGYIIA
;
A
#
# COMPACT_ATOMS: atom_id res chain seq x y z
N MET A 1 15.33 -17.07 -2.96
CA MET A 1 16.14 -16.75 -1.77
C MET A 1 15.16 -16.40 -0.67
N HIS A 2 15.11 -17.18 0.42
CA HIS A 2 14.37 -16.75 1.61
C HIS A 2 15.05 -15.50 2.16
N ARG A 3 14.43 -14.33 1.99
CA ARG A 3 14.84 -13.14 2.74
C ARG A 3 14.27 -13.33 4.13
N SER A 4 15.14 -13.51 5.13
CA SER A 4 14.69 -13.60 6.51
C SER A 4 14.00 -12.30 6.93
N VAL A 5 13.09 -12.40 7.91
CA VAL A 5 12.51 -11.24 8.59
C VAL A 5 13.60 -10.28 9.04
N GLU A 6 14.74 -10.81 9.48
CA GLU A 6 15.89 -10.04 9.94
C GLU A 6 16.55 -9.24 8.82
N SER A 7 16.59 -9.79 7.60
CA SER A 7 17.04 -9.05 6.42
C SER A 7 16.10 -7.89 6.09
N LEU A 8 14.78 -8.10 6.19
CA LEU A 8 13.81 -7.03 5.97
C LEU A 8 13.91 -5.94 7.04
N LYS A 9 14.01 -6.31 8.32
CA LYS A 9 14.25 -5.37 9.42
C LYS A 9 15.53 -4.58 9.21
N ALA A 10 16.61 -5.21 8.75
CA ALA A 10 17.86 -4.53 8.44
C ALA A 10 17.68 -3.52 7.30
N LYS A 11 16.95 -3.88 6.23
CA LYS A 11 16.61 -2.98 5.13
C LYS A 11 15.75 -1.80 5.57
N LEU A 12 14.72 -2.04 6.39
CA LEU A 12 13.90 -0.99 6.96
C LEU A 12 14.72 -0.05 7.83
N LYS A 13 15.59 -0.58 8.71
CA LYS A 13 16.52 0.23 9.49
C LYS A 13 17.42 1.08 8.59
N GLN A 14 17.94 0.52 7.50
CA GLN A 14 18.76 1.25 6.53
C GLN A 14 17.96 2.35 5.83
N PHE A 15 16.71 2.06 5.43
CA PHE A 15 15.82 3.03 4.82
C PHE A 15 15.47 4.18 5.77
N CYS A 16 15.18 3.88 7.04
CA CYS A 16 14.92 4.88 8.07
C CYS A 16 16.12 5.81 8.35
N ARG A 17 17.34 5.49 7.89
CA ARG A 17 18.47 6.43 7.97
C ARG A 17 18.31 7.66 7.09
N TYR A 18 17.40 7.63 6.12
CA TYR A 18 17.04 8.80 5.33
C TYR A 18 16.10 9.76 6.07
N ALA A 19 15.58 9.38 7.25
CA ALA A 19 14.71 10.22 8.04
C ALA A 19 15.42 11.52 8.47
N ALA A 20 14.75 12.64 8.22
CA ALA A 20 15.12 13.98 8.66
C ALA A 20 13.85 14.84 8.76
N ASP A 21 13.94 15.99 9.43
CA ASP A 21 12.81 16.92 9.63
C ASP A 21 12.15 17.38 8.33
N ASP A 22 12.94 17.47 7.26
CA ASP A 22 12.50 17.88 5.92
C ASP A 22 12.22 16.69 4.99
N THR A 23 12.05 15.48 5.52
CA THR A 23 11.88 14.27 4.70
C THR A 23 10.51 13.64 4.93
N LEU A 24 9.93 13.15 3.83
CA LEU A 24 8.80 12.23 3.84
C LEU A 24 9.30 10.84 3.45
N LEU A 25 9.11 9.86 4.33
CA LEU A 25 9.30 8.46 3.98
C LEU A 25 7.97 7.86 3.54
N MET A 26 7.97 7.23 2.38
CA MET A 26 6.83 6.47 1.88
C MET A 26 7.15 4.99 1.97
N VAL A 27 6.35 4.25 2.72
CA VAL A 27 6.42 2.80 2.81
C VAL A 27 5.21 2.24 2.11
N TYR A 28 5.43 1.48 1.06
CA TYR A 28 4.36 0.88 0.26
C TYR A 28 4.48 -0.64 0.31
N TYR A 29 3.36 -1.31 0.57
CA TYR A 29 3.24 -2.76 0.51
C TYR A 29 2.08 -3.14 -0.38
N HIS A 30 2.31 -4.09 -1.28
CA HIS A 30 1.28 -4.72 -2.11
C HIS A 30 1.45 -6.23 -2.03
N GLY A 31 0.36 -6.94 -1.73
CA GLY A 31 0.39 -8.40 -1.60
C GLY A 31 -0.68 -8.92 -0.66
N HIS A 32 -0.41 -10.08 -0.05
CA HIS A 32 -1.38 -10.76 0.81
C HIS A 32 -1.30 -10.24 2.24
N GLY A 33 -2.46 -10.03 2.86
CA GLY A 33 -2.60 -9.64 4.25
C GLY A 33 -3.75 -10.41 4.89
N ALA A 34 -3.63 -10.74 6.17
CA ALA A 34 -4.67 -11.37 6.95
C ALA A 34 -4.57 -10.94 8.41
N MET A 35 -5.63 -11.13 9.17
CA MET A 35 -5.60 -11.04 10.63
C MET A 35 -5.18 -12.39 11.20
N ASP A 36 -4.29 -12.41 12.18
CA ASP A 36 -4.01 -13.62 12.97
C ASP A 36 -4.99 -13.76 14.15
N ASP A 37 -4.81 -14.83 14.94
CA ASP A 37 -5.65 -15.13 16.11
C ASP A 37 -5.59 -14.04 17.20
N ASP A 38 -4.54 -13.20 17.18
CA ASP A 38 -4.36 -12.08 18.11
C ASP A 38 -5.01 -10.78 17.58
N ASN A 39 -5.71 -10.83 16.45
CA ASN A 39 -6.18 -9.67 15.69
C ASN A 39 -5.06 -8.70 15.29
N GLU A 40 -3.89 -9.22 14.95
CA GLU A 40 -2.80 -8.44 14.35
C GLU A 40 -2.71 -8.68 12.85
N LEU A 41 -2.38 -7.62 12.10
CA LEU A 41 -2.11 -7.74 10.68
C LEU A 41 -0.85 -8.57 10.44
N VAL A 42 -0.97 -9.59 9.60
CA VAL A 42 0.13 -10.42 9.11
C VAL A 42 0.23 -10.30 7.59
N PHE A 43 1.43 -9.96 7.12
CA PHE A 43 1.78 -9.96 5.71
C PHE A 43 2.25 -11.35 5.29
N SER A 44 1.85 -11.78 4.09
CA SER A 44 2.18 -13.10 3.56
C SER A 44 2.77 -12.98 2.15
N SER A 45 3.79 -13.79 1.85
CA SER A 45 4.43 -13.78 0.54
C SER A 45 3.53 -14.22 -0.61
N HIS A 46 2.60 -15.14 -0.34
CA HIS A 46 1.64 -15.73 -1.27
C HIS A 46 0.54 -16.46 -0.49
N ASP A 47 -0.57 -16.76 -1.14
CA ASP A 47 -1.67 -17.52 -0.53
C ASP A 47 -1.28 -18.96 -0.20
N HIS A 48 -1.82 -19.48 0.90
CA HIS A 48 -1.85 -20.90 1.14
C HIS A 48 -2.90 -21.55 0.22
N PRO A 49 -2.53 -22.57 -0.58
CA PRO A 49 -3.55 -23.44 -1.15
C PRO A 49 -4.31 -24.13 -0.02
N GLU A 50 -5.52 -23.66 0.30
CA GLU A 50 -6.40 -24.27 1.31
C GLU A 50 -6.71 -25.74 0.99
N ASN A 51 -6.64 -26.11 -0.28
CA ASN A 51 -6.83 -27.48 -0.74
C ASN A 51 -5.52 -28.28 -0.66
N ALA A 52 -5.43 -29.16 0.33
CA ALA A 52 -4.31 -30.08 0.52
C ALA A 52 -4.11 -31.03 -0.68
N GLU A 53 -5.17 -31.42 -1.40
CA GLU A 53 -5.07 -32.26 -2.59
C GLU A 53 -4.45 -31.50 -3.76
N TRP A 54 -4.85 -30.24 -3.96
CA TRP A 54 -4.26 -29.40 -5.00
C TRP A 54 -2.77 -29.13 -4.73
N SER A 55 -2.43 -28.90 -3.46
CA SER A 55 -1.03 -28.78 -3.00
C SER A 55 -0.21 -30.02 -3.30
N LYS A 56 -0.76 -31.21 -3.01
CA LYS A 56 -0.11 -32.50 -3.29
C LYS A 56 0.06 -32.74 -4.80
N ALA A 57 -0.98 -32.50 -5.59
CA ALA A 57 -0.96 -32.72 -7.03
C ALA A 57 0.12 -31.85 -7.71
N ALA A 58 0.15 -30.57 -7.37
CA ALA A 58 1.11 -29.67 -8.01
C ALA A 58 2.53 -29.77 -7.44
N ALA A 59 2.70 -30.19 -6.17
CA ALA A 59 4.00 -30.64 -5.69
C ALA A 59 4.49 -31.86 -6.48
N ALA A 60 3.61 -32.84 -6.75
CA ALA A 60 3.95 -34.01 -7.56
C ALA A 60 4.33 -33.60 -9.00
N GLU A 61 3.63 -32.65 -9.61
CA GLU A 61 4.00 -32.09 -10.92
C GLU A 61 5.37 -31.41 -10.89
N LEU A 62 5.68 -30.61 -9.86
CA LEU A 62 7.01 -29.99 -9.69
C LEU A 62 8.09 -31.06 -9.59
N TYR A 63 7.90 -32.08 -8.76
CA TYR A 63 8.86 -33.17 -8.61
C TYR A 63 9.03 -33.95 -9.92
N ALA A 64 7.95 -34.23 -10.64
CA ALA A 64 8.02 -34.88 -11.95
C ALA A 64 8.81 -34.02 -12.96
N ALA A 65 8.59 -32.71 -12.99
CA ALA A 65 9.32 -31.79 -13.87
C ALA A 65 10.82 -31.65 -13.50
N LEU A 66 11.16 -31.77 -12.22
CA LEU A 66 12.55 -31.78 -11.76
C LEU A 66 13.25 -33.10 -12.09
N LEU A 67 12.55 -34.24 -11.96
CA LEU A 67 13.09 -35.58 -12.17
C LEU A 67 13.17 -35.97 -13.65
N SER A 68 12.28 -35.47 -14.51
CA SER A 68 12.25 -35.81 -15.94
C SER A 68 13.45 -35.29 -16.73
N GLY A 69 14.35 -34.51 -16.13
CA GLY A 69 15.60 -34.08 -16.77
C GLY A 69 15.45 -33.04 -17.88
N ASP A 70 14.23 -32.77 -18.35
CA ASP A 70 13.93 -31.75 -19.38
C ASP A 70 14.31 -30.32 -18.94
N ALA A 71 14.45 -30.10 -17.63
CA ALA A 71 14.94 -28.85 -17.05
C ALA A 71 16.47 -28.78 -16.87
N CYS A 72 17.20 -29.91 -16.96
CA CYS A 72 18.63 -30.01 -16.59
C CYS A 72 19.58 -30.43 -17.72
N THR A 73 19.10 -30.87 -18.88
CA THR A 73 19.97 -31.40 -19.96
C THR A 73 20.61 -30.34 -20.85
N THR A 74 20.32 -29.04 -20.66
CA THR A 74 21.04 -27.97 -21.39
C THR A 74 21.89 -27.14 -20.45
N HIS A 75 23.17 -27.50 -20.38
CA HIS A 75 24.22 -26.67 -19.77
C HIS A 75 24.18 -25.26 -20.38
N GLY A 76 23.49 -24.32 -19.72
CA GLY A 76 23.42 -22.92 -20.14
C GLY A 76 22.08 -22.20 -19.92
N ARG A 77 20.93 -22.91 -19.82
CA ARG A 77 19.62 -22.25 -19.63
C ARG A 77 19.16 -22.24 -18.18
N ARG A 78 19.79 -21.37 -17.38
CA ARG A 78 19.37 -21.05 -16.00
C ARG A 78 17.92 -20.52 -15.93
N ASP A 79 17.42 -20.00 -17.06
CA ASP A 79 16.11 -19.35 -17.18
C ASP A 79 14.93 -20.32 -17.04
N LYS A 80 14.99 -21.51 -17.64
CA LYS A 80 13.89 -22.51 -17.57
C LYS A 80 13.63 -23.00 -16.15
N TYR A 81 14.69 -23.22 -15.38
CA TYR A 81 14.58 -23.62 -13.98
C TYR A 81 13.99 -22.50 -13.12
N GLN A 82 14.37 -21.23 -13.39
CA GLN A 82 13.76 -20.08 -12.72
C GLN A 82 12.30 -19.90 -13.09
N GLU A 83 11.91 -20.11 -14.35
CA GLU A 83 10.51 -20.08 -14.79
C GLU A 83 9.67 -21.17 -14.12
N LEU A 84 10.21 -22.40 -14.01
CA LEU A 84 9.58 -23.46 -13.23
C LEU A 84 9.44 -23.05 -11.76
N LEU A 85 10.51 -22.58 -11.12
CA LEU A 85 10.43 -22.13 -9.73
C LEU A 85 9.45 -20.96 -9.51
N LYS A 86 9.29 -20.06 -10.48
CA LYS A 86 8.27 -19.00 -10.47
C LYS A 86 6.87 -19.60 -10.62
N LYS A 87 6.67 -20.54 -11.55
CA LYS A 87 5.40 -21.26 -11.73
C LYS A 87 4.97 -21.97 -10.44
N TYR A 88 5.93 -22.53 -9.70
CA TYR A 88 5.70 -23.28 -8.47
C TYR A 88 5.96 -22.46 -7.19
N GLU A 89 6.05 -21.12 -7.29
CA GLU A 89 6.30 -20.26 -6.13
C GLU A 89 5.23 -20.40 -5.05
N ARG A 90 3.98 -20.69 -5.46
CA ARG A 90 2.83 -20.96 -4.58
C ARG A 90 3.01 -22.17 -3.65
N TYR A 91 3.95 -23.08 -3.93
CA TYR A 91 4.21 -24.27 -3.11
C TYR A 91 5.38 -24.10 -2.15
N ARG A 92 6.08 -22.95 -2.20
CA ARG A 92 7.05 -22.65 -1.16
C ARG A 92 6.31 -22.46 0.17
N PRO A 93 6.95 -22.78 1.31
CA PRO A 93 6.43 -22.34 2.59
C PRO A 93 6.13 -20.85 2.55
N VAL A 94 4.92 -20.47 2.94
CA VAL A 94 4.52 -19.06 3.00
C VAL A 94 5.40 -18.39 4.03
N SER A 95 6.07 -17.32 3.61
CA SER A 95 6.78 -16.45 4.55
C SER A 95 5.76 -15.48 5.10
N THR A 96 5.57 -15.50 6.41
CA THR A 96 4.70 -14.56 7.11
C THR A 96 5.53 -13.51 7.87
N LEU A 97 4.95 -12.32 8.03
CA LEU A 97 5.56 -11.22 8.75
C LEU A 97 4.47 -10.47 9.51
N LYS A 98 4.52 -10.53 10.85
CA LYS A 98 3.60 -9.74 11.69
C LYS A 98 3.89 -8.24 11.55
N TRP A 99 2.84 -7.42 11.52
CA TRP A 99 2.94 -5.96 11.51
C TRP A 99 3.78 -5.43 12.67
N ASP A 100 3.57 -5.95 13.88
CA ASP A 100 4.34 -5.59 15.07
C ASP A 100 5.86 -5.66 14.86
N ALA A 101 6.33 -6.67 14.11
CA ALA A 101 7.76 -6.89 13.88
C ALA A 101 8.44 -5.77 13.08
N ILE A 102 7.68 -4.98 12.31
CA ILE A 102 8.17 -3.87 11.49
C ILE A 102 7.56 -2.52 11.85
N ARG A 103 6.52 -2.49 12.68
CA ARG A 103 5.82 -1.28 13.13
C ARG A 103 6.77 -0.30 13.81
N THR A 104 7.50 -0.78 14.82
CA THR A 104 8.37 0.07 15.64
C THR A 104 9.40 0.84 14.82
N PRO A 105 10.22 0.24 13.95
CA PRO A 105 11.19 1.01 13.16
C PRO A 105 10.55 2.03 12.22
N ILE A 106 9.36 1.76 11.68
CA ILE A 106 8.64 2.69 10.78
C ILE A 106 8.07 3.87 11.57
N LEU A 107 7.33 3.60 12.64
CA LEU A 107 6.63 4.64 13.41
C LEU A 107 7.55 5.45 14.32
N SER A 108 8.74 4.91 14.66
CA SER A 108 9.76 5.63 15.44
C SER A 108 10.66 6.53 14.59
N ALA A 109 10.48 6.56 13.26
CA ALA A 109 11.30 7.38 12.39
C ALA A 109 11.09 8.88 12.69
N PRO A 110 12.17 9.67 12.86
CA PRO A 110 12.10 11.11 13.16
C PRO A 110 11.84 11.93 11.89
N CYS A 111 10.76 11.62 11.20
CA CYS A 111 10.31 12.31 9.98
C CYS A 111 8.83 11.98 9.71
N ASP A 112 8.21 12.67 8.77
CA ASP A 112 6.86 12.30 8.35
C ASP A 112 6.89 10.96 7.60
N VAL A 113 5.85 10.14 7.80
CA VAL A 113 5.70 8.84 7.13
C VAL A 113 4.31 8.72 6.53
N LEU A 114 4.26 8.31 5.26
CA LEU A 114 3.06 7.84 4.60
C LEU A 114 3.18 6.33 4.36
N LEU A 115 2.36 5.57 5.06
CA LEU A 115 2.25 4.12 4.94
C LEU A 115 1.08 3.78 4.03
N VAL A 116 1.34 3.06 2.94
CA VAL A 116 0.32 2.63 1.98
C VAL A 116 0.30 1.10 1.96
N LEU A 117 -0.82 0.52 2.38
CA LEU A 117 -1.01 -0.93 2.46
C LEU A 117 -2.10 -1.38 1.48
N ASP A 118 -1.67 -1.93 0.36
CA ASP A 118 -2.52 -2.53 -0.68
C ASP A 118 -2.61 -4.05 -0.48
N CYS A 119 -3.31 -4.45 0.58
CA CYS A 119 -3.52 -5.85 0.92
C CYS A 119 -4.87 -6.03 1.63
N CYS A 120 -5.33 -7.29 1.72
CA CYS A 120 -6.45 -7.64 2.59
C CYS A 120 -6.12 -7.32 4.06
N ALA A 121 -7.15 -7.07 4.87
CA ALA A 121 -7.02 -6.73 6.28
C ALA A 121 -6.14 -5.51 6.59
N ALA A 122 -5.83 -4.66 5.61
CA ALA A 122 -4.89 -3.54 5.77
C ALA A 122 -5.27 -2.57 6.90
N GLY A 123 -6.57 -2.44 7.22
CA GLY A 123 -7.06 -1.66 8.36
C GLY A 123 -6.51 -2.12 9.71
N GLY A 124 -6.11 -3.39 9.82
CA GLY A 124 -5.46 -4.00 10.98
C GLY A 124 -4.13 -3.36 11.39
N ALA A 125 -3.49 -2.59 10.50
CA ALA A 125 -2.28 -1.83 10.86
C ALA A 125 -2.55 -0.65 11.81
N GLY A 126 -3.82 -0.30 12.05
CA GLY A 126 -4.20 0.81 12.93
C GLY A 126 -3.93 0.55 14.41
N LEU A 127 -3.48 1.56 15.14
CA LEU A 127 -3.06 1.44 16.56
C LEU A 127 -4.19 1.32 17.61
N ARG A 128 -5.46 1.11 17.22
CA ARG A 128 -6.60 1.28 18.16
C ARG A 128 -6.65 0.26 19.31
N HIS A 129 -6.02 -0.89 19.14
CA HIS A 129 -6.04 -1.99 20.12
C HIS A 129 -4.69 -2.22 20.78
N LEU A 130 -3.72 -1.36 20.48
CA LEU A 130 -2.32 -1.56 20.82
C LEU A 130 -1.90 -0.57 21.90
N SER A 131 -1.31 -1.06 22.97
CA SER A 131 -0.65 -0.26 24.01
C SER A 131 0.70 0.30 23.55
N TRP A 132 0.90 0.45 22.24
CA TRP A 132 2.13 0.96 21.67
C TRP A 132 2.27 2.44 21.97
N GLN A 133 3.39 2.81 22.57
CA GLN A 133 3.74 4.19 22.88
C GLN A 133 4.86 4.64 21.92
N PRO A 134 4.71 5.79 21.26
CA PRO A 134 5.79 6.34 20.46
C PRO A 134 7.00 6.65 21.33
N PRO A 135 8.23 6.42 20.84
CA PRO A 135 9.42 6.92 21.51
C PRO A 135 9.37 8.44 21.66
N ALA A 136 10.01 8.98 22.70
CA ALA A 136 10.09 10.41 22.92
C ALA A 136 10.60 11.14 21.65
N GLY A 137 9.87 12.19 21.25
CA GLY A 137 10.16 12.98 20.04
C GLY A 137 9.52 12.46 18.75
N ALA A 138 9.09 11.19 18.67
CA ALA A 138 8.42 10.68 17.47
C ALA A 138 7.03 11.33 17.24
N GLU A 139 6.41 11.84 18.30
CA GLU A 139 5.12 12.56 18.25
C GLU A 139 5.19 13.91 17.54
N ALA A 140 6.39 14.46 17.33
CA ALA A 140 6.59 15.68 16.57
C ALA A 140 6.33 15.51 15.06
N TYR A 141 6.17 14.27 14.59
CA TYR A 141 6.08 13.94 13.18
C TYR A 141 4.79 13.19 12.84
N THR A 142 4.24 13.51 11.69
CA THR A 142 2.97 12.96 11.23
C THR A 142 3.16 11.60 10.57
N LYS A 143 2.37 10.63 10.99
CA LYS A 143 2.35 9.25 10.47
C LYS A 143 0.96 8.95 9.94
N HIS A 144 0.82 8.83 8.63
CA HIS A 144 -0.47 8.55 7.98
C HIS A 144 -0.49 7.14 7.41
N LEU A 145 -1.60 6.44 7.63
CA LEU A 145 -1.92 5.15 7.04
C LEU A 145 -2.99 5.33 5.97
N PHE A 146 -2.70 4.79 4.81
CA PHE A 146 -3.64 4.57 3.72
C PHE A 146 -3.76 3.06 3.53
N ALA A 147 -4.88 2.49 3.97
CA ALA A 147 -5.18 1.08 3.83
C ALA A 147 -6.19 0.88 2.69
N ALA A 148 -5.96 -0.11 1.82
CA ALA A 148 -6.87 -0.43 0.72
C ALA A 148 -8.25 -0.90 1.20
N CYS A 149 -8.32 -1.49 2.39
CA CYS A 149 -9.55 -2.04 2.96
C CYS A 149 -9.54 -2.01 4.51
N GLY A 150 -10.66 -2.43 5.11
CA GLY A 150 -10.83 -2.57 6.56
C GLY A 150 -10.11 -3.75 7.22
N PHE A 151 -10.45 -4.01 8.48
CA PHE A 151 -9.83 -5.06 9.30
C PHE A 151 -10.10 -6.48 8.78
N GLU A 152 -11.32 -6.74 8.32
CA GLU A 152 -11.75 -8.07 7.85
C GLU A 152 -12.32 -7.95 6.42
N SER A 153 -11.65 -7.18 5.59
CA SER A 153 -12.11 -6.88 4.23
C SER A 153 -11.09 -7.33 3.20
N SER A 154 -11.59 -7.76 2.04
CA SER A 154 -10.75 -8.05 0.87
C SER A 154 -10.49 -6.77 0.07
N THR A 155 -9.36 -6.72 -0.64
CA THR A 155 -9.04 -5.68 -1.63
C THR A 155 -9.24 -6.22 -3.05
N SER A 156 -9.36 -5.35 -4.06
CA SER A 156 -9.48 -5.71 -5.48
C SER A 156 -8.24 -5.38 -6.32
N ASP A 157 -7.10 -5.11 -5.68
CA ASP A 157 -5.83 -4.69 -6.30
C ASP A 157 -5.92 -3.39 -7.13
N ASP A 158 -7.00 -2.61 -6.95
CA ASP A 158 -7.22 -1.34 -7.68
C ASP A 158 -6.49 -0.14 -7.07
N MET A 159 -6.03 -0.25 -5.83
CA MET A 159 -5.42 0.85 -5.09
C MET A 159 -4.18 1.39 -5.80
N THR A 160 -3.32 0.49 -6.29
CA THR A 160 -2.08 0.85 -6.97
C THR A 160 -2.36 1.65 -8.23
N ALA A 161 -3.29 1.20 -9.07
CA ALA A 161 -3.66 1.89 -10.29
C ALA A 161 -4.30 3.26 -10.00
N ALA A 162 -5.18 3.33 -8.99
CA ALA A 162 -5.76 4.59 -8.54
C ALA A 162 -4.69 5.57 -8.04
N LEU A 163 -3.71 5.10 -7.27
CA LEU A 163 -2.61 5.93 -6.76
C LEU A 163 -1.75 6.48 -7.87
N CYS A 164 -1.39 5.66 -8.86
CA CYS A 164 -0.66 6.12 -10.05
C CYS A 164 -1.44 7.22 -10.79
N GLU A 165 -2.73 7.02 -11.04
CA GLU A 165 -3.56 8.04 -11.69
C GLU A 165 -3.61 9.36 -10.91
N VAL A 166 -3.77 9.30 -9.58
CA VAL A 166 -3.82 10.52 -8.75
C VAL A 166 -2.47 11.25 -8.79
N LEU A 167 -1.37 10.53 -8.72
CA LEU A 167 -0.02 11.12 -8.76
C LEU A 167 0.33 11.66 -10.16
N ASP A 168 -0.21 11.06 -11.23
CA ASP A 168 -0.03 11.52 -12.61
C ASP A 168 -0.91 12.72 -12.95
N GLU A 169 -2.12 12.80 -12.42
CA GLU A 169 -3.03 13.93 -12.57
C GLU A 169 -2.60 15.12 -11.72
N TRP A 170 -2.00 14.86 -10.55
CA TRP A 170 -1.49 15.91 -9.68
C TRP A 170 -0.17 16.48 -10.21
N VAL A 171 -0.26 17.17 -11.34
CA VAL A 171 0.78 18.03 -11.87
C VAL A 171 0.31 19.45 -11.56
N PRO A 172 0.97 20.18 -10.64
CA PRO A 172 0.63 21.58 -10.45
C PRO A 172 0.79 22.28 -11.81
N PRO A 173 -0.19 23.12 -12.21
CA PRO A 173 -0.07 23.86 -13.45
C PRO A 173 1.23 24.67 -13.41
N ILE A 174 2.04 24.57 -14.48
CA ILE A 174 3.23 25.41 -14.63
C ILE A 174 2.74 26.86 -14.54
N PRO A 175 3.28 27.68 -13.62
CA PRO A 175 2.85 29.07 -13.51
C PRO A 175 2.98 29.74 -14.87
N ALA A 176 1.91 30.37 -15.34
CA ALA A 176 1.93 31.12 -16.60
C ALA A 176 3.04 32.19 -16.53
N GLY A 177 4.14 31.98 -17.26
CA GLY A 177 5.32 32.84 -17.24
C GLY A 177 6.61 32.20 -16.68
N ALA A 178 6.56 30.99 -16.14
CA ALA A 178 7.76 30.24 -15.81
C ALA A 178 8.44 29.75 -17.09
N VAL A 179 9.42 30.51 -17.59
CA VAL A 179 10.31 30.07 -18.67
C VAL A 179 11.14 28.93 -18.10
N VAL A 180 10.87 27.69 -18.50
CA VAL A 180 11.72 26.54 -18.17
C VAL A 180 12.97 26.65 -19.06
N PRO A 181 14.14 27.04 -18.51
CA PRO A 181 15.34 27.15 -19.31
C PRO A 181 15.82 25.72 -19.62
N GLY A 182 15.88 25.35 -20.90
CA GLY A 182 16.56 24.13 -21.33
C GLY A 182 15.70 22.96 -21.83
N LEU A 183 14.39 23.13 -22.06
CA LEU A 183 13.62 22.10 -22.78
C LEU A 183 13.92 22.18 -24.29
N VAL A 184 15.10 21.70 -24.68
CA VAL A 184 15.41 21.38 -26.07
C VAL A 184 14.47 20.26 -26.49
N THR A 185 13.64 20.53 -27.49
CA THR A 185 12.77 19.54 -28.13
C THR A 185 13.63 18.50 -28.87
N ALA A 186 14.15 17.53 -28.13
CA ALA A 186 14.69 16.31 -28.73
C ALA A 186 13.52 15.51 -29.31
N LYS A 187 13.43 15.46 -30.64
CA LYS A 187 12.62 14.49 -31.35
C LYS A 187 13.08 13.09 -30.94
N SER A 188 12.26 12.42 -30.14
CA SER A 188 12.46 11.01 -29.80
C SER A 188 11.83 10.15 -30.89
N GLU A 189 12.63 9.65 -31.82
CA GLU A 189 12.29 8.43 -32.55
C GLU A 189 12.39 7.25 -31.58
N VAL A 190 11.24 6.76 -31.11
CA VAL A 190 11.17 5.52 -30.34
C VAL A 190 10.91 4.38 -31.32
N GLY A 191 11.94 3.57 -31.55
CA GLY A 191 11.79 2.24 -32.12
C GLY A 191 10.98 1.36 -31.17
N VAL A 192 9.79 0.96 -31.60
CA VAL A 192 8.93 0.01 -30.90
C VAL A 192 9.52 -1.40 -31.04
N MET A 193 10.08 -1.94 -29.96
CA MET A 193 10.26 -3.38 -29.82
C MET A 193 9.20 -3.90 -28.85
N ALA A 194 8.08 -4.36 -29.44
CA ALA A 194 7.00 -5.00 -28.73
C ALA A 194 7.46 -6.40 -28.25
N THR A 195 7.37 -6.66 -26.95
CA THR A 195 7.23 -8.03 -26.43
C THR A 195 5.90 -8.12 -25.70
N ALA A 196 4.97 -8.84 -26.32
CA ALA A 196 3.64 -9.10 -25.80
C ALA A 196 3.71 -10.14 -24.68
N GLY A 197 3.55 -9.69 -23.43
CA GLY A 197 3.28 -10.55 -22.28
C GLY A 197 1.80 -10.48 -21.92
N ARG A 198 0.98 -11.27 -22.61
CA ARG A 198 -0.45 -11.45 -22.32
C ARG A 198 -0.58 -12.35 -21.10
N ALA A 199 -1.07 -11.84 -19.99
CA ALA A 199 -1.52 -12.66 -18.86
C ALA A 199 -2.94 -12.24 -18.47
N GLY A 200 -3.90 -12.97 -19.04
CA GLY A 200 -5.24 -13.05 -18.48
C GLY A 200 -5.30 -14.24 -17.52
N SER A 201 -5.88 -14.03 -16.35
CA SER A 201 -6.78 -15.00 -15.72
C SER A 201 -7.44 -14.33 -14.52
N GLY A 202 -8.64 -13.79 -14.72
CA GLY A 202 -9.53 -13.48 -13.61
C GLY A 202 -10.00 -14.79 -12.99
N SER A 203 -9.60 -15.05 -11.75
CA SER A 203 -10.27 -16.04 -10.90
C SER A 203 -11.10 -15.29 -9.88
N ARG A 204 -12.41 -15.25 -10.12
CA ARG A 204 -13.40 -14.86 -9.11
C ARG A 204 -13.67 -16.07 -8.22
N SER A 205 -13.04 -16.13 -7.05
CA SER A 205 -13.44 -17.05 -5.99
C SER A 205 -14.61 -16.43 -5.22
N ARG A 206 -15.83 -16.93 -5.48
CA ARG A 206 -16.98 -16.71 -4.58
C ARG A 206 -16.92 -17.78 -3.49
N SER A 207 -16.42 -17.45 -2.31
CA SER A 207 -16.67 -18.25 -1.11
C SER A 207 -18.01 -17.82 -0.51
N ARG A 208 -19.01 -18.69 -0.64
CA ARG A 208 -20.23 -18.66 0.19
C ARG A 208 -19.91 -19.45 1.44
N ALA A 209 -19.66 -18.77 2.55
CA ALA A 209 -19.68 -19.42 3.86
C ALA A 209 -21.16 -19.61 4.28
N ALA A 210 -21.58 -20.86 4.43
CA ALA A 210 -22.82 -21.21 5.08
C ALA A 210 -22.59 -21.20 6.60
N SER A 211 -23.27 -20.33 7.32
CA SER A 211 -23.32 -20.36 8.78
C SER A 211 -24.41 -21.31 9.24
N ALA A 212 -24.00 -22.43 9.82
CA ALA A 212 -24.81 -23.23 10.73
C ALA A 212 -24.19 -23.04 12.13
N ASP A 213 -24.89 -22.32 13.00
CA ASP A 213 -25.26 -22.83 14.32
C ASP A 213 -26.02 -21.77 15.12
N ALA A 214 -27.21 -22.18 15.55
CA ALA A 214 -28.05 -21.50 16.50
C ALA A 214 -28.05 -22.34 17.78
N ALA A 215 -27.65 -21.75 18.90
CA ALA A 215 -28.29 -21.89 20.22
C ALA A 215 -27.37 -21.39 21.34
N ALA A 216 -27.69 -20.24 21.91
CA ALA A 216 -27.64 -20.01 23.36
C ALA A 216 -28.37 -18.70 23.66
N ALA A 217 -29.63 -18.83 24.09
CA ALA A 217 -30.43 -17.75 24.61
C ALA A 217 -30.00 -17.43 26.06
N ALA A 218 -29.71 -16.17 26.34
CA ALA A 218 -29.77 -15.61 27.69
C ALA A 218 -30.30 -14.18 27.60
N ALA A 219 -31.57 -14.02 27.99
CA ALA A 219 -32.27 -12.76 28.01
C ALA A 219 -31.84 -11.93 29.24
N VAL A 220 -31.38 -10.70 29.00
CA VAL A 220 -31.31 -9.65 30.02
C VAL A 220 -32.05 -8.41 29.50
N ARG A 221 -33.21 -8.20 30.13
CA ARG A 221 -33.98 -6.98 30.39
C ARG A 221 -33.83 -5.77 29.45
N ASP A 222 -34.95 -5.50 28.79
CA ASP A 222 -35.34 -4.27 28.11
C ASP A 222 -35.78 -3.19 29.13
N VAL A 223 -35.15 -2.02 29.10
CA VAL A 223 -35.66 -0.75 29.65
C VAL A 223 -35.31 0.31 28.61
N GLY A 224 -36.35 0.88 28.00
CA GLY A 224 -36.26 1.75 26.82
C GLY A 224 -35.64 3.13 27.02
N VAL A 225 -35.69 3.91 25.93
CA VAL A 225 -36.01 5.36 25.83
C VAL A 225 -35.83 5.75 24.36
N GLY A 226 -36.82 6.46 23.81
CA GLY A 226 -36.81 6.95 22.43
C GLY A 226 -35.85 8.10 22.16
N GLY A 227 -35.66 8.44 20.89
CA GLY A 227 -34.87 9.61 20.48
C GLY A 227 -34.76 9.77 18.97
N GLU A 228 -35.64 10.61 18.43
CA GLU A 228 -35.54 11.51 17.27
C GLU A 228 -34.65 11.18 16.05
N ALA A 229 -35.33 11.18 14.90
CA ALA A 229 -34.73 11.24 13.57
C ALA A 229 -34.21 12.65 13.24
N GLY A 230 -32.88 12.82 13.26
CA GLY A 230 -32.20 14.00 12.74
C GLY A 230 -31.88 13.86 11.25
N LYS A 231 -32.51 14.68 10.41
CA LYS A 231 -32.16 14.90 8.99
C LYS A 231 -30.76 15.49 8.89
N GLY A 232 -29.79 14.72 8.43
CA GLY A 232 -28.45 15.19 8.09
C GLY A 232 -28.44 15.95 6.76
N VAL A 233 -28.03 17.22 6.80
CA VAL A 233 -27.79 18.07 5.64
C VAL A 233 -26.48 17.65 4.98
N VAL A 234 -26.55 17.22 3.71
CA VAL A 234 -25.37 16.95 2.87
C VAL A 234 -24.89 18.29 2.31
N GLY A 235 -23.80 18.83 2.87
CA GLY A 235 -23.13 20.02 2.38
C GLY A 235 -22.23 19.70 1.18
N GLY A 236 -22.76 19.89 -0.03
CA GLY A 236 -21.97 19.85 -1.26
C GLY A 236 -21.14 21.13 -1.43
N GLY A 237 -19.87 21.07 -1.04
CA GLY A 237 -18.90 22.13 -1.32
C GLY A 237 -18.48 22.12 -2.78
N ALA A 238 -18.97 23.10 -3.55
CA ALA A 238 -18.61 23.31 -4.95
C ALA A 238 -17.12 23.65 -5.09
N GLY A 239 -16.42 22.91 -5.96
CA GLY A 239 -15.03 23.15 -6.31
C GLY A 239 -14.86 24.48 -7.03
N GLY A 240 -14.30 25.47 -6.34
CA GLY A 240 -13.79 26.69 -6.97
C GLY A 240 -12.55 26.42 -7.84
N PRO A 241 -12.25 27.30 -8.80
CA PRO A 241 -11.12 27.13 -9.72
C PRO A 241 -9.78 27.10 -8.96
N VAL A 242 -8.94 26.15 -9.35
CA VAL A 242 -7.61 25.87 -8.78
C VAL A 242 -6.63 27.00 -9.15
N GLY A 243 -6.72 28.12 -8.43
CA GLY A 243 -5.79 29.25 -8.55
C GLY A 243 -4.76 29.23 -7.44
N GLY A 244 -3.47 29.08 -7.80
CA GLY A 244 -2.32 29.29 -6.91
C GLY A 244 -1.80 28.03 -6.21
N GLY A 245 -0.64 27.53 -6.68
CA GLY A 245 0.31 26.72 -5.91
C GLY A 245 -0.26 25.60 -5.02
N GLN A 246 -1.22 24.81 -5.50
CA GLN A 246 -1.81 23.77 -4.65
C GLN A 246 -0.78 22.67 -4.36
N PHE A 247 -0.49 22.49 -3.07
CA PHE A 247 0.26 21.37 -2.54
C PHE A 247 -0.65 20.14 -2.40
N LEU A 248 -0.17 18.95 -2.78
CA LEU A 248 -0.90 17.72 -2.51
C LEU A 248 -0.76 17.39 -1.03
N THR A 249 -1.79 17.65 -0.25
CA THR A 249 -1.85 17.18 1.14
C THR A 249 -2.32 15.74 1.18
N THR A 250 -2.01 15.00 2.24
CA THR A 250 -2.54 13.64 2.45
C THR A 250 -4.06 13.60 2.52
N LYS A 251 -4.71 14.65 3.05
CA LYS A 251 -6.18 14.81 2.98
C LYS A 251 -6.67 14.87 1.53
N ARG A 252 -6.01 15.67 0.70
CA ARG A 252 -6.37 15.79 -0.72
C ARG A 252 -6.08 14.52 -1.49
N LEU A 253 -4.94 13.86 -1.21
CA LEU A 253 -4.62 12.53 -1.74
C LEU A 253 -5.72 11.53 -1.38
N HIS A 254 -6.17 11.49 -0.12
CA HIS A 254 -7.26 10.64 0.32
C HIS A 254 -8.54 10.88 -0.47
N GLN A 255 -9.00 12.13 -0.60
CA GLN A 255 -10.20 12.45 -1.37
C GLN A 255 -10.08 11.99 -2.82
N LEU A 256 -8.96 12.30 -3.48
CA LEU A 256 -8.74 11.93 -4.88
C LEU A 256 -8.71 10.41 -5.06
N MET A 257 -8.05 9.70 -4.14
CA MET A 257 -8.02 8.25 -4.15
C MET A 257 -9.40 7.64 -3.93
N GLU A 258 -10.18 8.16 -2.98
CA GLU A 258 -11.55 7.73 -2.74
C GLU A 258 -12.42 7.93 -3.99
N ASP A 259 -12.35 9.11 -4.62
CA ASP A 259 -13.08 9.40 -5.86
C ASP A 259 -12.71 8.42 -6.99
N LYS A 260 -11.42 8.07 -7.12
CA LYS A 260 -10.93 7.11 -8.13
C LYS A 260 -11.36 5.69 -7.85
N LEU A 261 -11.31 5.28 -6.59
CA LEU A 261 -11.70 3.94 -6.14
C LEU A 261 -13.22 3.76 -6.25
N GLN A 262 -14.03 4.73 -5.81
CA GLN A 262 -15.49 4.67 -5.95
C GLN A 262 -15.93 4.48 -7.42
N LYS A 263 -15.27 5.15 -8.38
CA LYS A 263 -15.54 4.97 -9.82
C LYS A 263 -15.27 3.56 -10.33
N ARG A 264 -14.36 2.82 -9.69
CA ARG A 264 -14.01 1.44 -10.04
C ARG A 264 -14.94 0.40 -9.39
N SER A 265 -15.93 0.84 -8.60
CA SER A 265 -16.86 -0.05 -7.89
C SER A 265 -16.17 -1.06 -6.97
N VAL A 266 -15.09 -0.64 -6.31
CA VAL A 266 -14.45 -1.46 -5.27
C VAL A 266 -15.44 -1.76 -4.17
N GLY A 267 -15.63 -3.05 -3.85
CA GLY A 267 -16.57 -3.48 -2.81
C GLY A 267 -16.13 -3.08 -1.38
N SER A 268 -14.87 -2.73 -1.19
CA SER A 268 -14.32 -2.24 0.07
C SER A 268 -13.94 -0.78 -0.06
N GLN A 269 -14.37 0.06 0.89
CA GLN A 269 -13.90 1.43 0.96
C GLN A 269 -12.47 1.47 1.52
N PRO A 270 -11.57 2.26 0.92
CA PRO A 270 -10.26 2.50 1.50
C PRO A 270 -10.40 3.17 2.86
N ILE A 271 -9.43 2.94 3.74
CA ILE A 271 -9.34 3.60 5.04
C ILE A 271 -8.13 4.52 5.06
N PHE A 272 -8.41 5.80 5.26
CA PHE A 272 -7.39 6.77 5.64
C PHE A 272 -7.42 6.99 7.15
N LYS A 273 -6.26 6.86 7.79
CA LYS A 273 -6.14 7.02 9.22
C LYS A 273 -4.83 7.68 9.58
N GLN A 274 -4.90 8.73 10.38
CA GLN A 274 -3.73 9.28 11.04
C GLN A 274 -3.36 8.43 12.25
N LEU A 275 -2.11 7.95 12.27
CA LEU A 275 -1.57 7.13 13.35
C LEU A 275 -0.95 8.01 14.44
N LEU A 276 -0.20 9.05 14.04
CA LEU A 276 0.45 10.01 14.95
C LEU A 276 0.59 11.39 14.29
N PRO A 277 0.66 12.47 15.11
CA PRO A 277 -0.09 12.56 16.37
C PRO A 277 -1.59 12.40 16.09
N GLN A 278 -2.45 12.13 17.08
CA GLN A 278 -3.90 11.98 16.83
C GLN A 278 -4.63 13.33 16.67
N ASP A 279 -4.01 14.27 15.94
CA ASP A 279 -4.56 15.58 15.63
C ASP A 279 -5.13 15.60 14.20
N PRO A 280 -6.47 15.61 14.02
CA PRO A 280 -7.11 15.46 12.71
C PRO A 280 -6.86 16.64 11.75
N GLU A 281 -6.28 17.74 12.21
CA GLU A 281 -5.95 18.90 11.39
C GLU A 281 -4.54 18.83 10.79
N GLN A 282 -3.70 17.90 11.25
CA GLN A 282 -2.33 17.76 10.75
C GLN A 282 -2.27 16.90 9.49
N TYR A 283 -1.81 17.53 8.40
CA TYR A 283 -1.64 16.87 7.10
C TYR A 283 -0.20 16.93 6.63
N ILE A 284 0.24 15.87 5.94
CA ILE A 284 1.53 15.83 5.29
C ILE A 284 1.37 16.48 3.92
N THR A 285 2.18 17.50 3.65
CA THR A 285 2.36 18.02 2.29
C THR A 285 3.33 17.11 1.54
N LEU A 286 2.86 16.49 0.46
CA LEU A 286 3.69 15.68 -0.42
C LEU A 286 4.59 16.59 -1.26
N PRO A 287 5.88 16.25 -1.40
CA PRO A 287 6.78 17.02 -2.25
C PRO A 287 6.38 16.85 -3.72
N ASN A 288 6.60 17.89 -4.53
CA ASN A 288 6.40 17.79 -5.97
C ASN A 288 7.43 16.82 -6.57
N LEU A 289 6.97 15.62 -6.94
CA LEU A 289 7.85 14.52 -7.35
C LEU A 289 8.49 14.73 -8.74
N ARG A 290 7.98 15.65 -9.58
CA ARG A 290 8.47 15.85 -10.96
C ARG A 290 9.64 16.83 -11.09
N ASN A 291 9.86 17.72 -10.13
CA ASN A 291 10.90 18.77 -10.23
C ASN A 291 12.33 18.28 -9.88
N ARG A 292 12.54 16.97 -9.72
CA ARG A 292 13.83 16.43 -9.27
C ARG A 292 14.93 16.49 -10.34
N ASP A 293 14.57 16.64 -11.61
CA ASP A 293 15.53 16.67 -12.73
C ASP A 293 16.07 18.07 -13.05
N ALA A 294 15.52 19.12 -12.44
CA ALA A 294 16.03 20.48 -12.63
C ALA A 294 17.11 20.76 -11.56
N GLY A 295 18.38 20.54 -11.91
CA GLY A 295 19.56 20.84 -11.09
C GLY A 295 19.80 22.34 -10.86
N GLY A 296 18.75 23.10 -10.51
CA GLY A 296 18.81 24.52 -10.21
C GLY A 296 19.37 24.76 -8.81
N GLU A 297 20.42 25.59 -8.75
CA GLU A 297 21.05 26.09 -7.54
C GLU A 297 20.01 26.83 -6.66
N LEU A 298 19.56 26.19 -5.58
CA LEU A 298 18.51 26.71 -4.70
C LEU A 298 19.07 27.78 -3.74
N LYS A 299 18.51 28.99 -3.80
CA LYS A 299 18.84 30.10 -2.90
C LYS A 299 18.39 29.78 -1.45
N MET A 300 19.29 29.99 -0.49
CA MET A 300 19.03 29.92 0.95
C MET A 300 17.92 30.91 1.34
N GLY A 301 16.70 30.45 1.61
CA GLY A 301 15.66 31.31 2.20
C GLY A 301 14.23 30.77 2.18
N GLU A 302 13.87 29.93 1.22
CA GLU A 302 12.54 29.31 1.18
C GLU A 302 12.49 28.01 1.99
N ARG A 303 11.37 27.78 2.67
CA ARG A 303 11.09 26.54 3.42
C ARG A 303 11.46 25.35 2.55
N ARG A 304 12.50 24.62 2.96
CA ARG A 304 13.10 23.48 2.25
C ARG A 304 11.99 22.57 1.71
N GLY A 305 11.94 22.44 0.39
CA GLY A 305 11.11 21.42 -0.26
C GLY A 305 11.47 20.06 0.32
N ARG A 306 10.46 19.30 0.75
CA ARG A 306 10.70 18.04 1.43
C ARG A 306 11.32 17.02 0.46
N ARG A 307 12.27 16.22 0.93
CA ARG A 307 12.80 15.09 0.15
C ARG A 307 11.91 13.87 0.34
N GLY A 308 11.57 13.18 -0.74
CA GLY A 308 10.79 11.94 -0.71
C GLY A 308 11.67 10.72 -0.98
N TYR A 309 11.55 9.68 -0.14
CA TYR A 309 12.14 8.36 -0.39
C TYR A 309 11.04 7.29 -0.33
N ILE A 310 11.08 6.33 -1.26
CA ILE A 310 10.12 5.25 -1.37
C ILE A 310 10.85 3.92 -1.15
N ILE A 311 10.29 3.06 -0.30
CA ILE A 311 10.61 1.63 -0.27
C ILE A 311 9.35 0.85 -0.67
N ALA A 312 9.52 -0.05 -1.62
CA ALA A 312 8.52 -0.99 -2.12
C ALA A 312 9.11 -2.41 -2.10
#